data_AF-A0A1A7KGA0-F1
#
_entry.id   AF-A0A1A7KGA0-F1
#
_cell.length_a   1.000
_cell.length_b   1.000
_cell.length_c   1.000
_cell.angle_alpha   90.00
_cell.angle_beta   90.00
_cell.angle_gamma   90.00
#
_symmetry.space_group_name_H-M   'P 1'
#
loop_
_entity.id
_entity.type
_entity.pdbx_description
1 polymer ?
#
loop_
_entity_poly.entity_id
_entity_poly.type
_entity_poly.pdbx_seq_one_letter_code
_entity_poly.pdbx_strand_id
1 'polypeptide(L)'
;MSIITDYQITFGVREIHNTNFKFISSKSSSLNAILFEFRSITSCDDLLRAIDFKLYNSLPSEDFFIPTQGLQMIKIGYFETKFYHDENKYDANPNIPPSDTIPTTDFMEIVKLWRNFVNDKS
;
A
#
# COMPACT_ATOMS: atom_id res chain seq x y z
N MET A 1 -5.27 11.67 -16.09
CA MET A 1 -6.34 10.95 -15.38
C MET A 1 -6.00 10.98 -13.90
N SER A 2 -7.00 10.99 -13.02
CA SER A 2 -6.74 11.10 -11.56
C SER A 2 -6.66 9.68 -10.99
N ILE A 3 -5.60 9.38 -10.24
CA ILE A 3 -5.43 8.10 -9.53
C ILE A 3 -6.65 7.76 -8.67
N ILE A 4 -7.32 8.77 -8.09
CA ILE A 4 -8.55 8.55 -7.34
C ILE A 4 -9.63 7.92 -8.22
N THR A 5 -9.78 8.39 -9.46
CA THR A 5 -10.74 7.84 -10.42
C THR A 5 -10.30 6.47 -10.94
N ASP A 6 -9.02 6.31 -11.28
CA ASP A 6 -8.50 5.09 -11.90
C ASP A 6 -8.57 3.89 -10.93
N TYR A 7 -8.37 4.13 -9.64
CA TYR A 7 -8.44 3.11 -8.58
C TYR A 7 -9.75 3.14 -7.78
N GLN A 8 -10.68 4.03 -8.11
CA GLN A 8 -11.95 4.24 -7.40
C GLN A 8 -11.74 4.45 -5.90
N ILE A 9 -10.78 5.31 -5.55
CA ILE A 9 -10.38 5.53 -4.17
C ILE A 9 -11.42 6.39 -3.45
N THR A 10 -11.85 5.92 -2.29
CA THR A 10 -12.68 6.66 -1.36
C THR A 10 -12.06 6.62 0.03
N PHE A 11 -11.99 7.78 0.68
CA PHE A 11 -11.59 7.90 2.07
C PHE A 11 -12.82 8.09 2.95
N GLY A 12 -12.77 7.59 4.18
CA GLY A 12 -13.85 7.79 5.12
C GLY A 12 -13.44 7.57 6.57
N VAL A 13 -14.36 7.97 7.46
CA VAL A 13 -14.26 7.72 8.90
C VAL A 13 -15.45 6.84 9.29
N ARG A 14 -15.19 5.78 10.04
CA ARG A 14 -16.21 4.88 10.58
C ARG A 14 -16.05 4.80 12.09
N GLU A 15 -17.13 5.03 12.82
CA GLU A 15 -17.16 4.81 14.26
C GLU A 15 -17.31 3.31 14.55
N ILE A 16 -16.40 2.76 15.36
CA ILE A 16 -16.45 1.38 15.84
C ILE A 16 -16.19 1.44 17.35
N HIS A 17 -17.13 0.94 18.14
CA HIS A 17 -17.05 0.96 19.61
C HIS A 17 -16.67 2.34 20.18
N ASN A 18 -17.38 3.40 19.73
CA ASN A 18 -17.16 4.81 20.12
C ASN A 18 -15.77 5.36 19.78
N THR A 19 -15.07 4.74 18.85
CA THR A 19 -13.77 5.19 18.36
C THR A 19 -13.84 5.41 16.85
N ASN A 20 -13.42 6.60 16.40
CA ASN A 20 -13.38 6.94 14.97
C ASN A 20 -12.17 6.29 14.29
N PHE A 21 -12.44 5.47 13.28
CA PHE A 21 -11.41 4.83 12.46
C PHE A 21 -11.44 5.36 11.03
N LYS A 22 -10.30 5.89 10.60
CA LYS A 22 -10.07 6.23 9.21
C LYS A 22 -9.89 4.96 8.39
N PHE A 23 -10.48 4.94 7.20
CA PHE A 23 -10.34 3.85 6.24
C PHE A 23 -10.16 4.39 4.82
N ILE A 24 -9.57 3.55 3.99
CA ILE A 24 -9.50 3.70 2.54
C ILE A 24 -10.20 2.51 1.89
N SER A 25 -10.91 2.78 0.81
CA SER A 25 -11.47 1.77 -0.08
C SER A 25 -11.10 2.11 -1.51
N SER A 26 -10.94 1.07 -2.32
CA SER A 26 -10.56 1.09 -3.74
C SER A 26 -11.13 -0.15 -4.40
N LYS A 27 -11.00 -0.24 -5.73
CA LYS A 27 -11.35 -1.44 -6.50
C LYS A 27 -10.50 -2.67 -6.14
N SER A 28 -9.37 -2.50 -5.44
CA SER A 28 -8.46 -3.57 -5.02
C SER A 28 -8.60 -3.87 -3.53
N SER A 29 -9.09 -5.07 -3.21
CA SER A 29 -9.18 -5.54 -1.82
C SER A 29 -7.80 -5.64 -1.16
N SER A 30 -6.78 -6.06 -1.91
CA SER A 30 -5.38 -6.11 -1.46
C SER A 30 -4.91 -4.73 -1.01
N LEU A 31 -5.11 -3.72 -1.86
CA LEU A 31 -4.68 -2.36 -1.59
C LEU A 31 -5.40 -1.78 -0.36
N ASN A 32 -6.69 -2.07 -0.21
CA ASN A 32 -7.49 -1.62 0.93
C ASN A 32 -6.95 -2.20 2.25
N ALA A 33 -6.71 -3.52 2.28
CA ALA A 33 -6.21 -4.21 3.46
C ALA A 33 -4.83 -3.70 3.85
N ILE A 34 -3.93 -3.55 2.88
CA ILE A 34 -2.55 -3.11 3.10
C ILE A 34 -2.53 -1.68 3.63
N LEU A 35 -3.17 -0.73 2.95
CA LEU A 35 -3.15 0.67 3.38
C LEU A 35 -3.85 0.89 4.73
N PHE A 36 -4.83 0.05 5.07
CA PHE A 36 -5.46 0.04 6.37
C PHE A 36 -4.50 -0.32 7.51
N GLU A 37 -3.33 -0.92 7.24
CA GLU A 37 -2.29 -1.13 8.26
C GLU A 37 -1.43 0.13 8.49
N PHE A 38 -1.29 0.99 7.49
CA PHE A 38 -0.47 2.21 7.57
C PHE A 38 -1.26 3.40 8.13
N ARG A 39 -1.87 3.28 9.31
CA ARG A 39 -2.78 4.31 9.87
C ARG A 39 -2.11 5.48 10.58
N SER A 40 -0.78 5.50 10.65
CA SER A 40 -0.02 6.59 11.25
C SER A 40 0.77 7.36 10.19
N ILE A 41 1.06 8.62 10.47
CA ILE A 41 1.93 9.44 9.61
C ILE A 41 3.30 8.77 9.48
N THR A 42 3.85 8.29 10.59
CA THR A 42 5.15 7.61 10.63
C THR A 42 5.18 6.38 9.73
N SER A 43 4.18 5.49 9.85
CA SER A 43 4.10 4.30 8.99
C SER A 43 3.94 4.66 7.51
N CYS A 44 3.18 5.71 7.19
CA CYS A 44 3.08 6.22 5.83
C CYS A 44 4.42 6.77 5.32
N ASP A 45 5.13 7.54 6.14
CA ASP A 45 6.43 8.10 5.79
C ASP A 45 7.49 7.02 5.57
N ASP A 46 7.47 5.95 6.37
CA ASP A 46 8.36 4.81 6.22
C ASP A 46 8.10 4.07 4.90
N LEU A 47 6.83 3.84 4.57
CA LEU A 47 6.43 3.24 3.29
C LEU A 47 6.81 4.12 2.10
N LEU A 48 6.57 5.44 2.19
CA LEU A 48 6.98 6.38 1.14
C LEU A 48 8.49 6.39 0.94
N ARG A 49 9.27 6.35 2.03
CA ARG A 49 10.74 6.27 1.93
C ARG A 49 11.20 4.98 1.25
N ALA A 50 10.55 3.84 1.51
CA ALA A 50 10.85 2.59 0.82
C ALA A 50 10.56 2.68 -0.69
N ILE A 51 9.42 3.26 -1.07
CA ILE A 51 9.03 3.47 -2.48
C ILE A 51 9.99 4.45 -3.17
N ASP A 52 10.29 5.58 -2.51
CA ASP A 52 11.18 6.63 -3.01
C ASP A 52 12.61 6.10 -3.23
N PHE A 53 13.14 5.35 -2.25
CA PHE A 53 14.43 4.67 -2.38
C PHE A 53 14.45 3.75 -3.61
N LYS A 54 13.33 3.08 -3.93
CA LYS A 54 13.24 2.18 -5.08
C LYS A 54 13.16 2.92 -6.41
N LEU A 55 12.43 4.03 -6.48
CA LEU A 55 12.24 4.81 -7.71
C LEU A 55 13.47 5.65 -8.09
N TYR A 56 14.19 6.18 -7.10
CA TYR A 56 15.23 7.19 -7.33
C TYR A 56 16.67 6.70 -7.10
N ASN A 57 16.89 5.48 -6.61
CA ASN A 57 18.21 4.86 -6.74
C ASN A 57 18.43 4.34 -8.16
N SER A 58 19.55 4.74 -8.74
CA SER A 58 19.86 4.76 -10.16
C SER A 58 20.11 3.40 -10.83
N LEU A 59 19.86 2.30 -10.13
CA LEU A 59 19.93 0.95 -10.67
C LEU A 59 18.71 0.15 -10.23
N PRO A 60 18.07 -0.64 -11.13
CA PRO A 60 17.11 -1.65 -10.74
C PRO A 60 17.78 -2.62 -9.75
N SER A 61 17.60 -2.36 -8.46
CA SER A 61 18.06 -3.23 -7.38
C SER A 61 17.09 -4.40 -7.18
N GLU A 62 17.38 -5.29 -6.23
CA GLU A 62 16.40 -6.30 -5.79
C GLU A 62 15.13 -5.63 -5.26
N ASP A 63 13.98 -6.26 -5.49
CA ASP A 63 12.69 -5.77 -5.02
C ASP A 63 12.67 -5.73 -3.48
N PHE A 64 12.00 -4.74 -2.90
CA PHE A 64 11.79 -4.70 -1.45
C PHE A 64 10.58 -5.51 -1.05
N PHE A 65 10.75 -6.31 0.00
CA PHE A 65 9.68 -7.06 0.61
C PHE A 65 9.28 -6.39 1.92
N ILE A 66 8.01 -6.05 2.06
CA ILE A 66 7.44 -5.53 3.29
C ILE A 66 6.34 -6.50 3.73
N PRO A 67 6.56 -7.31 4.77
CA PRO A 67 5.50 -8.08 5.38
C PRO A 67 4.56 -7.14 6.13
N THR A 68 3.28 -7.46 6.11
CA THR A 68 2.24 -6.73 6.83
C THR A 68 1.77 -7.56 8.04
N GLN A 69 1.18 -6.92 9.04
CA GLN A 69 0.65 -7.61 10.22
C GLN A 69 -0.48 -8.59 9.88
N GLY A 70 -1.20 -8.36 8.78
CA GLY A 70 -2.21 -9.27 8.25
C GLY A 70 -1.67 -10.50 7.54
N LEU A 71 -0.37 -10.79 7.62
CA LEU A 71 0.32 -11.84 6.85
C LEU A 71 0.24 -11.63 5.33
N GLN A 72 -0.01 -10.38 4.91
CA GLN A 72 0.10 -9.99 3.51
C GLN A 72 1.53 -9.54 3.24
N MET A 73 1.90 -9.44 1.98
CA MET A 73 3.24 -9.02 1.59
C MET A 73 3.17 -8.04 0.42
N ILE A 74 3.95 -6.96 0.54
CA ILE A 74 4.17 -5.99 -0.52
C ILE A 74 5.54 -6.24 -1.13
N LYS A 75 5.59 -6.43 -2.45
CA LYS A 75 6.84 -6.48 -3.21
C LYS A 75 6.96 -5.21 -4.04
N ILE A 76 7.84 -4.31 -3.65
CA ILE A 76 8.04 -3.00 -4.29
C ILE A 76 9.19 -3.12 -5.31
N GLY A 77 8.82 -3.21 -6.58
CA GLY A 77 9.73 -3.17 -7.71
C GLY A 77 9.90 -1.77 -8.28
N TYR A 78 10.82 -1.63 -9.24
CA TYR A 78 11.10 -0.34 -9.88
C TYR A 78 9.90 0.17 -10.70
N PHE A 79 9.28 -0.71 -11.50
CA PHE A 79 8.14 -0.36 -12.35
C PHE A 79 6.80 -0.66 -11.69
N GLU A 80 6.72 -1.77 -10.96
CA GLU A 80 5.47 -2.32 -10.44
C GLU A 80 5.61 -2.67 -8.97
N THR A 81 4.53 -2.45 -8.22
CA THR A 81 4.33 -2.96 -6.88
C THR A 81 3.32 -4.10 -6.93
N LYS A 82 3.68 -5.22 -6.31
CA LYS A 82 2.87 -6.44 -6.28
C LYS A 82 2.41 -6.71 -4.86
N PHE A 83 1.16 -7.13 -4.73
CA PHE A 83 0.53 -7.44 -3.46
C PHE A 83 0.22 -8.93 -3.37
N TYR A 84 0.59 -9.56 -2.26
CA TYR A 84 0.32 -10.96 -1.99
C TYR A 84 -0.51 -11.08 -0.72
N HIS A 85 -1.57 -11.88 -0.76
CA HIS A 85 -2.46 -12.07 0.39
C HIS A 85 -1.89 -12.93 1.53
N ASP A 86 -0.82 -13.68 1.26
CA ASP A 86 -0.34 -14.73 2.17
C ASP A 86 1.17 -14.89 2.01
N GLU A 87 1.92 -14.31 2.95
CA GLU A 87 3.38 -14.36 3.04
C GLU A 87 3.87 -15.81 3.11
N ASN A 88 3.24 -16.67 3.92
CA ASN A 88 3.65 -18.06 4.07
C ASN A 88 3.53 -18.84 2.75
N LYS A 89 2.49 -18.56 1.96
CA LYS A 89 2.36 -19.17 0.62
C LYS A 89 3.41 -18.68 -0.35
N TYR A 90 3.80 -17.40 -0.26
CA TYR A 90 4.89 -16.87 -1.07
C TYR A 90 6.21 -17.53 -0.68
N ASP A 91 6.51 -17.67 0.61
CA ASP A 91 7.74 -18.32 1.08
C ASP A 91 7.81 -19.79 0.66
N ALA A 92 6.67 -20.51 0.70
CA ALA A 92 6.59 -21.88 0.23
C ALA A 92 6.70 -22.01 -1.30
N ASN A 93 6.24 -21.00 -2.05
CA ASN A 93 6.29 -20.97 -3.51
C ASN A 93 6.37 -19.52 -4.04
N PRO A 94 7.58 -18.99 -4.31
CA PRO A 94 7.75 -17.61 -4.78
C PRO A 94 7.16 -17.32 -6.17
N ASN A 95 6.72 -18.35 -6.90
CA ASN A 95 6.14 -18.24 -8.23
C ASN A 95 4.61 -18.06 -8.22
N ILE A 96 3.97 -17.93 -7.05
CA ILE A 96 2.54 -17.64 -7.00
C ILE A 96 2.22 -16.30 -7.68
N PRO A 97 1.08 -16.19 -8.37
CA PRO A 97 0.66 -14.91 -8.91
C PRO A 97 0.33 -13.93 -7.78
N PRO A 98 0.65 -12.64 -7.94
CA PRO A 98 0.22 -11.61 -7.00
C PRO A 98 -1.30 -11.46 -7.03
N SER A 99 -1.88 -11.11 -5.89
CA SER A 99 -3.29 -10.80 -5.74
C SER A 99 -3.68 -9.52 -6.48
N ASP A 100 -2.74 -8.58 -6.59
CA ASP A 100 -2.89 -7.38 -7.41
C ASP A 100 -1.51 -6.81 -7.79
N THR A 101 -1.44 -6.04 -8.87
CA THR A 101 -0.22 -5.41 -9.37
C THR A 101 -0.54 -4.04 -9.93
N ILE A 102 0.17 -3.02 -9.44
CA ILE A 102 -0.03 -1.63 -9.85
C ILE A 102 1.31 -0.97 -10.15
N PRO A 103 1.38 0.08 -10.99
CA PRO A 103 2.60 0.84 -11.17
C PRO A 103 3.13 1.40 -9.84
N THR A 104 4.44 1.33 -9.61
CA THR A 104 5.05 1.81 -8.35
C THR A 104 4.85 3.32 -8.16
N THR A 105 4.82 4.08 -9.25
CA THR A 105 4.48 5.51 -9.24
C THR A 105 3.06 5.75 -8.75
N ASP A 106 2.11 4.94 -9.21
CA ASP A 106 0.72 5.05 -8.79
C ASP A 106 0.58 4.69 -7.32
N PHE A 107 1.24 3.61 -6.88
CA PHE A 107 1.27 3.23 -5.48
C PHE A 107 1.82 4.36 -4.60
N MET A 108 2.91 5.02 -5.01
CA MET A 108 3.47 6.17 -4.29
C MET A 108 2.44 7.29 -4.10
N GLU A 109 1.72 7.64 -5.16
CA GLU A 109 0.70 8.68 -5.11
C GLU A 109 -0.50 8.28 -4.22
N ILE A 110 -0.93 7.02 -4.27
CA ILE A 110 -1.97 6.50 -3.39
C ILE A 110 -1.54 6.60 -1.92
N VAL A 111 -0.30 6.23 -1.60
CA VAL A 111 0.23 6.34 -0.23
C VAL A 111 0.32 7.81 0.20
N LYS A 112 0.68 8.74 -0.70
CA LYS A 112 0.66 10.19 -0.40
C LYS A 112 -0.75 10.69 -0.09
N LEU A 113 -1.75 10.29 -0.87
CA LEU A 113 -3.15 10.65 -0.63
C LEU A 113 -3.64 10.10 0.71
N TRP A 114 -3.33 8.84 1.00
CA TRP A 114 -3.67 8.21 2.27
C TRP A 114 -3.01 8.90 3.46
N ARG A 115 -1.70 9.18 3.38
CA ARG A 115 -0.97 9.93 4.39
C ARG A 115 -1.61 11.28 4.70
N ASN A 116 -2.00 12.02 3.66
CA ASN A 116 -2.64 13.32 3.83
C ASN A 116 -3.98 13.18 4.57
N PHE A 117 -4.78 12.17 4.21
CA PHE A 117 -6.02 11.87 4.91
C PHE A 117 -5.78 11.44 6.37
N VAL A 118 -4.77 10.63 6.65
CA VAL A 118 -4.38 10.24 8.02
C VAL A 118 -4.00 11.46 8.86
N ASN A 119 -3.22 12.40 8.31
CA ASN A 119 -2.78 13.61 8.99
C ASN A 119 -3.92 14.62 9.24
N ASP A 120 -4.96 14.61 8.42
CA ASP A 120 -6.05 15.58 8.55
C ASP A 120 -6.76 15.44 9.91
N LYS A 121 -7.02 16.55 10.61
CA LYS A 121 -7.73 16.51 11.89
C LYS A 121 -9.22 16.66 11.61
N SER A 122 -9.83 15.58 11.10
CA SER A 122 -11.29 15.44 10.98
C SER A 122 -11.93 15.22 12.33
#